data_AF-A0A929BN98-F1
#
_entry.id   AF-A0A929BN98-F1
#
_cell.length_a   1.000
_cell.length_b   1.000
_cell.length_c   1.000
_cell.angle_alpha   90.00
_cell.angle_beta   90.00
_cell.angle_gamma   90.00
#
_symmetry.space_group_name_H-M   'P 1'
#
loop_
_entity.id
_entity.type
_entity.pdbx_description
1 polymer ?
#
loop_
_entity_poly.entity_id
_entity_poly.type
_entity_poly.pdbx_seq_one_letter_code
_entity_poly.pdbx_strand_id
1 'polypeptide(L)'
;LLGFVFATGATGLLVSSVALGGAKTLLHVSRLPFMVENSSEHNRTALFSADFSLLMLAGFLGNLLGGWLPGWLGTWTGVAAESAATYRLTVVAMAVLIALSAVPYLFLQPRQEAYVADQRHSPWTAFREWPLLVRLLLPSLLISLGGGLLVPFLNLYMKQTFNLPDATLGVLFAVADLCTGLALLVAPLLGERWGKVRATAITQVATAPFLLALGFVPALPVAVATLWGQAGLMRAGNPLYSAFTMERVKPRQRGTVSSLRNMAWTFGRAAGQSLSGLVQVQWGFGPLFAASAALHLASAGLIFTFFARKEKSP
;
A
#
# COMPACT_ATOMS: atom_id res chain seq x y z
N LEU A 1 -14.50 6.56 10.82
CA LEU A 1 -13.90 7.91 10.90
C LEU A 1 -14.41 8.69 12.10
N LEU A 2 -15.73 8.77 12.32
CA LEU A 2 -16.31 9.47 13.48
C LEU A 2 -15.75 9.00 14.84
N GLY A 3 -15.45 7.71 15.00
CA GLY A 3 -14.79 7.23 16.22
C GLY A 3 -13.43 7.90 16.52
N PHE A 4 -12.65 8.31 15.51
CA PHE A 4 -11.41 9.07 15.70
C PHE A 4 -11.65 10.53 16.12
N VAL A 5 -12.84 11.07 15.88
CA VAL A 5 -13.22 12.44 16.26
C VAL A 5 -13.49 12.51 17.76
N PHE A 6 -14.17 11.50 18.29
CA PHE A 6 -14.63 11.46 19.68
C PHE A 6 -13.71 10.66 20.62
N ALA A 7 -12.87 9.77 20.09
CA ALA A 7 -11.95 9.00 20.92
C ALA A 7 -10.85 9.89 21.50
N THR A 8 -10.79 9.96 22.82
CA THR A 8 -9.71 10.62 23.57
C THR A 8 -8.68 9.63 24.11
N GLY A 9 -8.99 8.33 24.15
CA GLY A 9 -8.13 7.27 24.68
C GLY A 9 -7.76 6.21 23.65
N ALA A 10 -6.67 5.48 23.93
CA ALA A 10 -6.11 4.46 23.04
C ALA A 10 -7.13 3.39 22.63
N THR A 11 -7.95 2.90 23.56
CA THR A 11 -8.97 1.88 23.29
C THR A 11 -9.98 2.34 22.22
N GLY A 12 -10.45 3.59 22.31
CA GLY A 12 -11.39 4.14 21.33
C GLY A 12 -10.77 4.28 19.93
N LEU A 13 -9.49 4.65 19.86
CA LEU A 13 -8.74 4.71 18.61
C LEU A 13 -8.52 3.33 18.00
N LEU A 14 -8.23 2.32 18.83
CA LEU A 14 -8.06 0.94 18.40
C LEU A 14 -9.37 0.35 17.85
N VAL A 15 -10.47 0.50 18.58
CA VAL A 15 -11.80 0.05 18.12
C VAL A 15 -12.18 0.74 16.81
N SER A 16 -11.93 2.04 16.70
CA SER A 16 -12.16 2.81 15.47
C SER A 16 -11.31 2.33 14.29
N SER A 17 -10.07 1.92 14.57
CA SER A 17 -9.14 1.36 13.58
C SER A 17 -9.60 -0.01 13.09
N VAL A 18 -10.07 -0.88 13.98
CA VAL A 18 -10.63 -2.19 13.63
C VAL A 18 -11.88 -2.03 12.77
N ALA A 19 -12.81 -1.15 13.17
CA ALA A 19 -14.02 -0.88 12.40
C ALA A 19 -13.71 -0.31 11.00
N LEU A 20 -12.77 0.64 10.90
CA LEU A 20 -12.32 1.20 9.63
C LEU A 20 -11.64 0.13 8.75
N GLY A 21 -10.82 -0.74 9.34
CA GLY A 21 -10.17 -1.84 8.65
C GLY A 21 -11.18 -2.83 8.08
N GLY A 22 -12.15 -3.26 8.88
CA GLY A 22 -13.24 -4.13 8.43
C GLY A 22 -14.04 -3.54 7.26
N ALA A 23 -14.45 -2.27 7.39
CA ALA A 23 -15.16 -1.57 6.32
C ALA A 23 -14.34 -1.47 5.01
N LYS A 24 -13.05 -1.15 5.11
CA LYS A 24 -12.14 -1.11 3.94
C LYS A 24 -12.01 -2.47 3.28
N THR A 25 -11.92 -3.55 4.06
CA THR A 25 -11.83 -4.91 3.53
C THR A 25 -13.07 -5.28 2.74
N LEU A 26 -14.28 -4.98 3.25
CA LEU A 26 -15.54 -5.23 2.55
C LEU A 26 -15.59 -4.52 1.19
N LEU A 27 -15.19 -3.25 1.14
CA LEU A 27 -15.12 -2.51 -0.13
C LEU A 27 -14.07 -3.11 -1.08
N HIS A 28 -12.91 -3.52 -0.56
CA HIS A 28 -11.83 -4.07 -1.38
C HIS A 28 -12.19 -5.41 -2.03
N VAL A 29 -12.83 -6.32 -1.28
CA VAL A 29 -13.21 -7.65 -1.81
C VAL A 29 -14.38 -7.59 -2.79
N SER A 30 -15.27 -6.62 -2.65
CA SER A 30 -16.45 -6.47 -3.52
C SER A 30 -16.18 -5.68 -4.80
N ARG A 31 -15.18 -4.78 -4.81
CA ARG A 31 -14.91 -3.88 -5.96
C ARG A 31 -14.58 -4.61 -7.25
N LEU A 32 -13.65 -5.57 -7.20
CA LEU A 32 -13.20 -6.30 -8.38
C LEU A 32 -14.33 -7.15 -9.01
N PRO A 33 -15.07 -7.99 -8.25
CA PRO A 33 -16.24 -8.70 -8.77
C PRO A 33 -17.26 -7.76 -9.39
N PHE A 34 -17.60 -6.66 -8.71
CA PHE A 34 -18.55 -5.67 -9.21
C PHE A 34 -18.15 -5.11 -10.58
N MET A 35 -16.87 -4.77 -10.77
CA MET A 35 -16.37 -4.29 -12.06
C MET A 35 -16.43 -5.36 -13.15
N VAL A 36 -16.15 -6.62 -12.83
CA VAL A 36 -16.22 -7.73 -13.79
C VAL A 36 -17.66 -7.99 -14.23
N GLU A 37 -18.59 -8.01 -13.29
CA GLU A 37 -20.03 -8.23 -13.53
C GLU A 37 -20.67 -7.07 -14.32
N ASN A 38 -20.16 -5.85 -14.15
CA ASN A 38 -20.66 -4.65 -14.84
C ASN A 38 -19.82 -4.24 -16.08
N SER A 39 -18.96 -5.14 -16.59
CA SER A 39 -18.18 -4.91 -17.81
C SER A 39 -18.26 -6.08 -18.80
N SER A 40 -18.30 -5.74 -20.09
CA SER A 40 -18.14 -6.69 -21.20
C SER A 40 -16.66 -6.89 -21.50
N GLU A 41 -16.30 -7.97 -22.20
CA GLU A 41 -14.89 -8.23 -22.58
C GLU A 41 -14.24 -7.06 -23.33
N HIS A 42 -15.02 -6.32 -24.12
CA HIS A 42 -14.53 -5.20 -24.91
C HIS A 42 -14.24 -3.94 -24.07
N ASN A 43 -15.07 -3.63 -23.07
CA ASN A 43 -14.92 -2.41 -22.26
C ASN A 43 -14.19 -2.63 -20.92
N ARG A 44 -13.98 -3.89 -20.51
CA ARG A 44 -13.33 -4.25 -19.24
C ARG A 44 -11.96 -3.61 -19.09
N THR A 45 -11.11 -3.69 -20.11
CA THR A 45 -9.77 -3.09 -20.05
C THR A 45 -9.83 -1.58 -19.81
N ALA A 46 -10.76 -0.89 -20.48
CA ALA A 46 -10.97 0.55 -20.31
C ALA A 46 -11.49 0.88 -18.90
N LEU A 47 -12.44 0.11 -18.38
CA LEU A 47 -12.97 0.26 -17.03
C LEU A 47 -11.89 0.07 -15.96
N PHE A 48 -11.07 -0.98 -16.09
CA PHE A 48 -9.96 -1.25 -15.15
C PHE A 48 -8.87 -0.17 -15.22
N SER A 49 -8.62 0.37 -16.41
CA SER A 49 -7.67 1.49 -16.60
C SER A 49 -8.18 2.79 -16.01
N ALA A 50 -9.48 3.07 -16.16
CA ALA A 50 -10.15 4.21 -15.55
C ALA A 50 -10.16 4.10 -14.01
N ASP A 51 -10.47 2.92 -13.47
CA ASP A 51 -10.43 2.63 -12.03
C ASP A 51 -9.07 2.91 -11.42
N PHE A 52 -8.00 2.40 -12.05
CA PHE A 52 -6.63 2.64 -11.63
C PHE A 52 -6.25 4.13 -11.71
N SER A 53 -6.59 4.80 -12.82
CA SER A 53 -6.31 6.22 -13.01
C SER A 53 -7.03 7.10 -11.97
N LEU A 54 -8.30 6.80 -11.69
CA LEU A 54 -9.09 7.49 -10.67
C LEU A 54 -8.54 7.25 -9.27
N LEU A 55 -8.05 6.04 -8.97
CA LEU A 55 -7.36 5.75 -7.71
C LEU A 55 -6.08 6.56 -7.53
N MET A 56 -5.27 6.67 -8.58
CA MET A 56 -4.05 7.48 -8.55
C MET A 56 -4.36 8.97 -8.39
N LEU A 57 -5.34 9.48 -9.13
CA LEU A 57 -5.78 10.87 -9.01
C LEU A 57 -6.35 11.16 -7.62
N ALA A 58 -7.15 10.26 -7.07
CA ALA A 58 -7.70 10.38 -5.72
C ALA A 58 -6.59 10.35 -4.65
N GLY A 59 -5.53 9.55 -4.82
CA GLY A 59 -4.35 9.55 -3.95
C GLY A 59 -3.61 10.88 -4.00
N PHE A 60 -3.31 11.36 -5.21
CA PHE A 60 -2.65 12.65 -5.45
C PHE A 60 -3.43 13.82 -4.83
N LEU A 61 -4.71 13.97 -5.20
CA LEU A 61 -5.58 15.02 -4.67
C LEU A 61 -5.83 14.85 -3.16
N GLY A 62 -5.95 13.62 -2.68
CA GLY A 62 -6.14 13.31 -1.27
C GLY A 62 -4.95 13.73 -0.42
N ASN A 63 -3.71 13.51 -0.89
CA ASN A 63 -2.51 14.00 -0.21
C ASN A 63 -2.41 15.53 -0.23
N LEU A 64 -2.72 16.14 -1.37
CA LEU A 64 -2.68 17.60 -1.52
C LEU A 64 -3.70 18.30 -0.61
N LEU A 65 -4.96 17.88 -0.72
CA LEU A 65 -6.05 18.38 0.12
C LEU A 65 -5.80 18.02 1.59
N GLY A 66 -5.33 16.82 1.89
CA GLY A 66 -5.04 16.39 3.26
C GLY A 66 -3.98 17.25 3.96
N GLY A 67 -3.00 17.78 3.21
CA GLY A 67 -2.00 18.70 3.72
C GLY A 67 -2.51 20.13 3.96
N TRP A 68 -3.36 20.65 3.06
CA TRP A 68 -3.86 22.03 3.16
C TRP A 68 -5.13 22.20 3.99
N LEU A 69 -5.96 21.16 4.07
CA LEU A 69 -7.26 21.21 4.72
C LEU A 69 -7.19 21.60 6.21
N PRO A 70 -6.24 21.12 7.03
CA PRO A 70 -6.06 21.61 8.39
C PRO A 70 -5.76 23.12 8.42
N GLY A 71 -4.94 23.63 7.48
CA GLY A 71 -4.65 25.06 7.38
C GLY A 71 -5.89 25.90 7.12
N TRP A 72 -6.70 25.52 6.13
CA TRP A 72 -7.94 26.23 5.79
C TRP A 72 -8.95 26.19 6.96
N LEU A 73 -9.15 25.02 7.57
CA LEU A 73 -10.06 24.88 8.71
C LEU A 73 -9.58 25.66 9.93
N GLY A 74 -8.27 25.68 10.19
CA GLY A 74 -7.67 26.48 11.25
C GLY A 74 -7.92 27.98 11.05
N THR A 75 -7.68 28.49 9.83
CA THR A 75 -7.96 29.90 9.52
C THR A 75 -9.44 30.26 9.65
N TRP A 76 -10.35 29.37 9.25
CA TRP A 76 -11.78 29.62 9.31
C TRP A 76 -12.33 29.58 10.75
N THR A 77 -11.78 28.70 11.58
CA THR A 77 -12.21 28.54 12.98
C THR A 77 -11.45 29.40 13.98
N GLY A 78 -10.37 30.07 13.55
CA GLY A 78 -9.48 30.83 14.42
C GLY A 78 -8.61 29.97 15.34
N VAL A 79 -8.52 28.66 15.09
CA VAL A 79 -7.73 27.71 15.87
C VAL A 79 -6.43 27.38 15.14
N ALA A 80 -5.33 27.12 15.87
CA ALA A 80 -4.07 26.73 15.27
C ALA A 80 -4.23 25.53 14.31
N ALA A 81 -3.62 25.62 13.12
CA ALA A 81 -3.75 24.62 12.06
C ALA A 81 -3.30 23.21 12.49
N GLU A 82 -2.22 23.14 13.27
CA GLU A 82 -1.65 21.88 13.78
C GLU A 82 -2.16 21.53 15.18
N SER A 83 -3.42 21.85 15.48
CA SER A 83 -4.06 21.50 16.74
C SER A 83 -4.88 20.21 16.63
N ALA A 84 -5.06 19.52 17.75
CA ALA A 84 -5.94 18.35 17.83
C ALA A 84 -7.39 18.68 17.41
N ALA A 85 -7.87 19.89 17.71
CA ALA A 85 -9.21 20.33 17.31
C ALA A 85 -9.32 20.45 15.78
N THR A 86 -8.35 21.09 15.14
CA THR A 86 -8.31 21.23 13.68
C THR A 86 -8.19 19.88 12.99
N TYR A 87 -7.36 18.95 13.50
CA TYR A 87 -7.31 17.59 12.96
C TYR A 87 -8.62 16.82 13.11
N ARG A 88 -9.35 16.99 14.22
CA ARG A 88 -10.69 16.41 14.37
C ARG A 88 -11.66 16.95 13.31
N LEU A 89 -11.64 18.26 13.06
CA LEU A 89 -12.45 18.87 12.00
C LEU A 89 -12.06 18.34 10.61
N THR A 90 -10.77 18.16 10.33
CA THR A 90 -10.30 17.53 9.10
C THR A 90 -10.86 16.11 8.95
N VAL A 91 -10.85 15.30 10.01
CA VAL A 91 -11.44 13.95 9.99
C VAL A 91 -12.95 13.98 9.76
N VAL A 92 -13.66 14.95 10.33
CA VAL A 92 -15.11 15.15 10.07
C VAL A 92 -15.34 15.50 8.60
N ALA A 93 -14.60 16.46 8.04
CA ALA A 93 -14.71 16.84 6.64
C ALA A 93 -14.45 15.64 5.71
N MET A 94 -13.44 14.81 6.00
CA MET A 94 -13.19 13.57 5.28
C MET A 94 -14.32 12.55 5.43
N ALA A 95 -14.93 12.45 6.61
CA ALA A 95 -16.07 11.56 6.83
C ALA A 95 -17.30 12.00 6.00
N VAL A 96 -17.54 13.31 5.89
CA VAL A 96 -18.59 13.87 5.02
C VAL A 96 -18.29 13.56 3.55
N LEU A 97 -17.06 13.76 3.08
CA LEU A 97 -16.68 13.42 1.70
C LEU A 97 -16.90 11.93 1.37
N ILE A 98 -16.59 11.03 2.30
CA ILE A 98 -16.84 9.59 2.15
C ILE A 98 -18.34 9.27 2.18
N ALA A 99 -19.14 9.97 2.99
CA ALA A 99 -20.58 9.81 2.97
C ALA A 99 -21.19 10.28 1.65
N LEU A 100 -20.70 11.41 1.11
CA LEU A 100 -21.11 11.92 -0.20
C LEU A 100 -20.70 10.99 -1.34
N SER A 101 -19.55 10.30 -1.23
CA SER A 101 -19.15 9.32 -2.25
C SER A 101 -20.01 8.05 -2.27
N ALA A 102 -20.86 7.84 -1.25
CA ALA A 102 -21.88 6.78 -1.26
C ALA A 102 -23.11 7.14 -2.11
N VAL A 103 -23.35 8.43 -2.38
CA VAL A 103 -24.53 8.90 -3.12
C VAL A 103 -24.66 8.27 -4.51
N PRO A 104 -23.59 8.18 -5.35
CA PRO A 104 -23.66 7.48 -6.63
C PRO A 104 -24.12 6.02 -6.53
N TYR A 105 -23.80 5.33 -5.44
CA TYR A 105 -24.19 3.93 -5.24
C TYR A 105 -25.68 3.76 -5.01
N LEU A 106 -26.38 4.79 -4.51
CA LEU A 106 -27.83 4.76 -4.33
C LEU A 106 -28.60 4.75 -5.66
N PHE A 107 -27.94 5.14 -6.75
CA PHE A 107 -28.51 5.15 -8.10
C PHE A 107 -28.16 3.90 -8.91
N LEU A 108 -27.34 2.99 -8.37
CA LEU A 108 -27.03 1.73 -9.04
C LEU A 108 -28.23 0.78 -8.95
N GLN A 109 -28.64 0.24 -10.10
CA GLN A 109 -29.70 -0.75 -10.15
C GLN A 109 -29.14 -2.14 -9.80
N PRO A 110 -29.78 -2.89 -8.87
CA PRO A 110 -29.37 -4.25 -8.58
C PRO A 110 -29.53 -5.13 -9.82
N ARG A 111 -28.43 -5.63 -10.37
CA ARG A 111 -28.46 -6.67 -11.39
C ARG A 111 -28.39 -8.03 -10.69
N GLN A 112 -29.52 -8.72 -10.61
CA GLN A 112 -29.56 -10.09 -10.11
C GLN A 112 -29.08 -11.04 -11.20
N GLU A 113 -27.79 -11.36 -11.21
CA GLU A 113 -27.32 -12.58 -11.84
C GLU A 113 -26.88 -13.54 -10.72
N ALA A 114 -27.39 -14.77 -10.76
CA ALA A 114 -27.08 -15.79 -9.78
C ALA A 114 -25.62 -16.20 -9.94
N TYR A 115 -24.73 -15.59 -9.14
CA TYR A 115 -23.37 -16.07 -8.99
C TYR A 115 -23.41 -17.45 -8.34
N VAL A 116 -23.44 -18.50 -9.16
CA VAL A 116 -23.23 -19.87 -8.70
C VAL A 116 -21.74 -20.04 -8.51
N ALA A 117 -21.26 -19.73 -7.31
CA ALA A 117 -19.91 -20.11 -6.90
C ALA A 117 -19.80 -21.63 -7.02
N ASP A 118 -18.96 -22.13 -7.94
CA ASP A 118 -18.60 -23.54 -7.95
C ASP A 118 -17.70 -23.84 -6.73
N GLN A 119 -18.34 -24.09 -5.59
CA GLN A 119 -17.70 -24.31 -4.28
C GLN A 119 -17.16 -25.74 -4.09
N ARG A 120 -17.01 -26.52 -5.16
CA ARG A 120 -16.71 -27.96 -5.03
C ARG A 120 -15.26 -28.31 -4.68
N HIS A 121 -14.43 -27.33 -4.31
CA HIS A 121 -13.00 -27.56 -4.11
C HIS A 121 -12.51 -27.15 -2.74
N SER A 122 -11.81 -28.10 -2.10
CA SER A 122 -11.21 -27.92 -0.78
C SER A 122 -10.00 -26.95 -0.86
N PRO A 123 -10.03 -25.80 -0.15
CA PRO A 123 -8.93 -24.83 -0.13
C PRO A 123 -7.64 -25.42 0.46
N TRP A 124 -7.77 -26.51 1.21
CA TRP A 124 -6.68 -27.26 1.83
C TRP A 124 -5.71 -27.90 0.83
N THR A 125 -6.11 -28.06 -0.43
CA THR A 125 -5.25 -28.62 -1.48
C THR A 125 -4.04 -27.75 -1.81
N ALA A 126 -4.09 -26.44 -1.56
CA ALA A 126 -2.93 -25.55 -1.72
C ALA A 126 -1.82 -25.88 -0.71
N PHE A 127 -2.18 -26.30 0.51
CA PHE A 127 -1.23 -26.60 1.59
C PHE A 127 -0.43 -27.89 1.34
N ARG A 128 -0.83 -28.73 0.38
CA ARG A 128 -0.04 -29.91 -0.03
C ARG A 128 1.32 -29.53 -0.62
N GLU A 129 1.43 -28.35 -1.23
CA GLU A 129 2.68 -27.83 -1.79
C GLU A 129 3.34 -26.80 -0.85
N TRP A 130 3.32 -27.08 0.46
CA TRP A 130 3.83 -26.19 1.52
C TRP A 130 5.22 -25.58 1.25
N PRO A 131 6.24 -26.33 0.78
CA PRO A 131 7.55 -25.75 0.50
C PRO A 131 7.52 -24.68 -0.60
N LEU A 132 6.66 -24.83 -1.61
CA LEU A 132 6.48 -23.82 -2.65
C LEU A 132 5.74 -22.60 -2.10
N LEU A 133 4.68 -22.82 -1.31
CA LEU A 133 3.96 -21.73 -0.64
C LEU A 133 4.89 -20.88 0.22
N VAL A 134 5.71 -21.47 1.08
CA VAL A 134 6.66 -20.73 1.91
C VAL A 134 7.63 -19.92 1.05
N ARG A 135 8.17 -20.49 -0.03
CA ARG A 135 9.08 -19.78 -0.94
C ARG A 135 8.41 -18.61 -1.68
N LEU A 136 7.11 -18.67 -1.94
CA LEU A 136 6.33 -17.60 -2.58
C LEU A 136 5.88 -16.52 -1.57
N LEU A 137 5.53 -16.93 -0.35
CA LEU A 137 4.94 -16.04 0.65
C LEU A 137 6.00 -15.30 1.47
N LEU A 138 7.13 -15.95 1.78
CA LEU A 138 8.17 -15.38 2.64
C LEU A 138 8.76 -14.08 2.08
N PRO A 139 9.10 -13.95 0.78
CA PRO A 139 9.54 -12.66 0.25
C PRO A 139 8.48 -11.57 0.34
N SER A 140 7.22 -11.90 0.04
CA SER A 140 6.10 -10.94 0.18
C SER A 140 5.94 -10.45 1.62
N LEU A 141 6.10 -11.36 2.59
CA LEU A 141 6.07 -11.04 4.01
C LEU A 141 7.20 -10.05 4.38
N LEU A 142 8.44 -10.32 3.97
CA LEU A 142 9.59 -9.45 4.27
C LEU A 142 9.45 -8.05 3.64
N ILE A 143 8.98 -7.96 2.38
CA ILE A 143 8.71 -6.66 1.72
C ILE A 143 7.65 -5.90 2.52
N SER A 144 6.55 -6.56 2.86
CA SER A 144 5.46 -5.91 3.60
C SER A 144 5.86 -5.48 5.01
N LEU A 145 6.72 -6.26 5.68
CA LEU A 145 7.30 -5.92 6.98
C LEU A 145 8.21 -4.69 6.86
N GLY A 146 9.12 -4.68 5.89
CA GLY A 146 10.01 -3.54 5.64
C GLY A 146 9.24 -2.27 5.31
N GLY A 147 8.21 -2.36 4.46
CA GLY A 147 7.33 -1.23 4.16
C GLY A 147 6.53 -0.77 5.39
N GLY A 148 6.03 -1.70 6.19
CA GLY A 148 5.31 -1.43 7.44
C GLY A 148 6.13 -0.68 8.47
N LEU A 149 7.46 -0.87 8.49
CA LEU A 149 8.34 -0.17 9.42
C LEU A 149 8.43 1.34 9.18
N LEU A 150 8.27 1.81 7.93
CA LEU A 150 8.57 3.20 7.57
C LEU A 150 7.42 3.93 6.92
N VAL A 151 6.80 3.35 5.88
CA VAL A 151 5.86 4.04 4.98
C VAL A 151 4.77 4.81 5.73
N PRO A 152 4.13 4.25 6.78
CA PRO A 152 3.07 4.93 7.51
C PRO A 152 3.53 6.10 8.39
N PHE A 153 4.84 6.21 8.62
CA PHE A 153 5.47 7.17 9.52
C PHE A 153 6.45 8.11 8.82
N LEU A 154 6.60 8.01 7.49
CA LEU A 154 7.50 8.90 6.73
C LEU A 154 7.08 10.37 6.85
N ASN A 155 5.78 10.65 6.97
CA ASN A 155 5.29 11.99 7.24
C ASN A 155 5.78 12.50 8.60
N LEU A 156 5.71 11.65 9.63
CA LEU A 156 6.19 11.96 10.97
C LEU A 156 7.70 12.17 10.99
N TYR A 157 8.46 11.32 10.30
CA TYR A 157 9.90 11.49 10.13
C TYR A 157 10.25 12.83 9.48
N MET A 158 9.58 13.18 8.38
CA MET A 158 9.82 14.45 7.69
C MET A 158 9.47 15.66 8.56
N LYS A 159 8.38 15.56 9.33
CA LYS A 159 7.96 16.60 10.25
C LYS A 159 8.96 16.77 11.41
N GLN A 160 9.40 15.69 12.03
CA GLN A 160 10.29 15.75 13.19
C GLN A 160 11.74 16.09 12.83
N THR A 161 12.23 15.62 11.68
CA THR A 161 13.63 15.81 11.27
C THR A 161 13.86 17.14 10.56
N PHE A 162 12.91 17.57 9.72
CA PHE A 162 13.06 18.76 8.87
C PHE A 162 12.07 19.89 9.19
N ASN A 163 11.22 19.72 10.21
CA ASN A 163 10.22 20.71 10.64
C ASN A 163 9.31 21.18 9.50
N LEU A 164 8.93 20.26 8.60
CA LEU A 164 8.09 20.59 7.45
C LEU A 164 6.62 20.72 7.88
N PRO A 165 5.91 21.77 7.42
CA PRO A 165 4.48 21.93 7.70
C PRO A 165 3.65 20.91 6.92
N ASP A 166 2.45 20.61 7.41
CA ASP A 166 1.55 19.60 6.81
C ASP A 166 1.24 19.86 5.33
N ALA A 167 1.14 21.13 4.95
CA ALA A 167 0.98 21.59 3.57
C ALA A 167 2.10 21.07 2.65
N THR A 168 3.36 21.21 3.08
CA THR A 168 4.52 20.75 2.31
C THR A 168 4.56 19.23 2.26
N LEU A 169 4.25 18.55 3.36
CA LEU A 169 4.16 17.09 3.38
C LEU A 169 3.11 16.60 2.37
N GLY A 170 1.93 17.22 2.33
CA GLY A 170 0.89 16.90 1.36
C GLY A 170 1.38 16.97 -0.09
N VAL A 171 2.12 18.02 -0.45
CA VAL A 171 2.73 18.16 -1.78
C VAL A 171 3.78 17.07 -2.03
N LEU A 172 4.67 16.81 -1.08
CA LEU A 172 5.73 15.81 -1.24
C LEU A 172 5.17 14.40 -1.47
N PHE A 173 4.14 14.00 -0.70
CA PHE A 173 3.50 12.69 -0.87
C PHE A 173 2.62 12.62 -2.11
N ALA A 174 1.99 13.72 -2.53
CA ALA A 174 1.30 13.79 -3.81
C ALA A 174 2.26 13.52 -4.98
N VAL A 175 3.44 14.14 -4.98
CA VAL A 175 4.49 13.86 -5.99
C VAL A 175 5.00 12.42 -5.87
N ALA A 176 5.15 11.88 -4.67
CA ALA A 176 5.54 10.47 -4.46
C ALA A 176 4.52 9.48 -5.08
N ASP A 177 3.22 9.79 -5.02
CA ASP A 177 2.17 9.01 -5.67
C ASP A 177 2.25 9.09 -7.21
N LEU A 178 2.64 10.25 -7.77
CA LEU A 178 2.91 10.36 -9.21
C LEU A 178 4.12 9.52 -9.62
N CYS A 179 5.22 9.60 -8.87
CA CYS A 179 6.40 8.76 -9.09
C CYS A 179 6.05 7.27 -9.00
N THR A 180 5.18 6.90 -8.08
CA THR A 180 4.60 5.55 -7.97
C THR A 180 3.85 5.15 -9.23
N GLY A 181 2.93 6.00 -9.71
CA GLY A 181 2.16 5.75 -10.92
C GLY A 181 3.07 5.53 -12.13
N LEU A 182 4.06 6.39 -12.32
CA LEU A 182 5.06 6.26 -13.39
C LEU A 182 5.87 4.96 -13.26
N ALA A 183 6.32 4.62 -12.06
CA ALA A 183 7.07 3.39 -11.82
C ALA A 183 6.22 2.13 -12.10
N LEU A 184 4.92 2.15 -11.80
CA LEU A 184 4.01 1.07 -12.13
C LEU A 184 3.77 0.92 -13.64
N LEU A 185 3.77 2.02 -14.40
CA LEU A 185 3.70 1.99 -15.87
C LEU A 185 4.99 1.43 -16.48
N VAL A 186 6.14 1.69 -15.86
CA VAL A 186 7.45 1.16 -16.31
C VAL A 186 7.64 -0.30 -15.91
N ALA A 187 6.95 -0.78 -14.86
CA ALA A 187 7.15 -2.13 -14.33
C ALA A 187 7.02 -3.26 -15.38
N PRO A 188 6.00 -3.30 -16.26
CA PRO A 188 5.90 -4.33 -17.31
C PRO A 188 7.12 -4.34 -18.24
N LEU A 189 7.63 -3.17 -18.62
CA LEU A 189 8.82 -3.04 -19.49
C LEU A 189 10.08 -3.63 -18.82
N LEU A 190 10.21 -3.44 -17.51
CA LEU A 190 11.30 -4.08 -16.74
C LEU A 190 11.12 -5.60 -16.70
N GLY A 191 9.87 -6.07 -16.56
CA GLY A 191 9.52 -7.48 -16.59
C GLY A 191 9.83 -8.15 -17.93
N GLU A 192 9.57 -7.48 -19.05
CA GLU A 192 9.90 -7.96 -20.40
C GLU A 192 11.42 -7.97 -20.64
N ARG A 193 12.12 -6.91 -20.22
CA ARG A 193 13.56 -6.77 -20.45
C ARG A 193 14.41 -7.71 -19.60
N TRP A 194 14.06 -7.89 -18.33
CA TRP A 194 14.88 -8.62 -17.37
C TRP A 194 14.25 -9.91 -16.85
N GLY A 195 12.95 -10.12 -17.05
CA GLY A 195 12.16 -11.15 -16.37
C GLY A 195 11.52 -10.63 -15.07
N LYS A 196 10.33 -11.13 -14.73
CA LYS A 196 9.54 -10.72 -13.55
C LYS A 196 10.29 -10.90 -12.22
N VAL A 197 11.01 -12.00 -12.05
CA VAL A 197 11.76 -12.32 -10.83
C VAL A 197 12.94 -11.37 -10.68
N ARG A 198 13.76 -11.24 -11.73
CA ARG A 198 14.93 -10.35 -11.73
C ARG A 198 14.54 -8.90 -11.60
N ALA A 199 13.53 -8.44 -12.34
CA ALA A 199 13.03 -7.07 -12.23
C ALA A 199 12.53 -6.78 -10.82
N THR A 200 11.74 -7.67 -10.21
CA THR A 200 11.31 -7.51 -8.80
C THR A 200 12.52 -7.45 -7.85
N ALA A 201 13.49 -8.36 -7.97
CA ALA A 201 14.65 -8.36 -7.10
C ALA A 201 15.48 -7.09 -7.24
N ILE A 202 15.68 -6.60 -8.47
CA ILE A 202 16.40 -5.36 -8.77
C ILE A 202 15.69 -4.16 -8.14
N THR A 203 14.36 -4.05 -8.26
CA THR A 203 13.63 -2.93 -7.64
C THR A 203 13.73 -2.95 -6.11
N GLN A 204 13.70 -4.14 -5.49
CA GLN A 204 13.89 -4.26 -4.03
C GLN A 204 15.32 -3.90 -3.60
N VAL A 205 16.35 -4.34 -4.34
CA VAL A 205 17.74 -3.94 -4.06
C VAL A 205 17.91 -2.44 -4.25
N ALA A 206 17.37 -1.87 -5.32
CA ALA A 206 17.43 -0.45 -5.61
C ALA A 206 16.67 0.39 -4.57
N THR A 207 15.66 -0.16 -3.88
CA THR A 207 14.95 0.55 -2.80
C THR A 207 15.85 0.77 -1.58
N ALA A 208 16.75 -0.17 -1.26
CA ALA A 208 17.60 -0.10 -0.07
C ALA A 208 18.50 1.15 0.03
N PRO A 209 19.30 1.54 -1.00
CA PRO A 209 20.12 2.75 -0.91
C PRO A 209 19.28 4.01 -0.78
N PHE A 210 18.07 4.07 -1.35
CA PHE A 210 17.17 5.21 -1.16
C PHE A 210 16.67 5.29 0.29
N LEU A 211 16.31 4.15 0.91
CA LEU A 211 15.93 4.12 2.33
C LEU A 211 17.08 4.52 3.25
N LEU A 212 18.31 4.05 2.98
CA LEU A 212 19.48 4.41 3.75
C LEU A 212 19.82 5.89 3.59
N ALA A 213 19.83 6.41 2.36
CA ALA A 213 20.08 7.83 2.12
C ALA A 213 19.00 8.71 2.78
N LEU A 214 17.74 8.29 2.74
CA LEU A 214 16.61 8.98 3.38
C LEU A 214 16.77 9.10 4.90
N GLY A 215 17.28 8.05 5.55
CA GLY A 215 17.42 7.97 7.01
C GLY A 215 18.73 8.50 7.58
N PHE A 216 19.81 8.47 6.81
CA PHE A 216 21.16 8.77 7.30
C PHE A 216 21.83 10.00 6.67
N VAL A 217 21.23 10.59 5.63
CA VAL A 217 21.71 11.85 5.04
C VAL A 217 20.78 12.99 5.48
N PRO A 218 21.20 13.85 6.43
CA PRO A 218 20.36 14.91 6.98
C PRO A 218 20.31 16.15 6.06
N ALA A 219 20.01 15.93 4.77
CA ALA A 219 19.87 16.99 3.78
C ALA A 219 18.47 16.92 3.15
N LEU A 220 17.68 17.98 3.30
CA LEU A 220 16.30 18.03 2.81
C LEU A 220 16.18 17.68 1.31
N PRO A 221 17.03 18.20 0.39
CA PRO A 221 16.97 17.81 -1.02
C PRO A 221 17.20 16.30 -1.25
N VAL A 222 18.11 15.70 -0.48
CA VAL A 222 18.39 14.25 -0.55
C VAL A 222 17.21 13.46 -0.02
N ALA A 223 16.64 13.88 1.12
CA ALA A 223 15.46 13.25 1.70
C ALA A 223 14.25 13.27 0.75
N VAL A 224 14.01 14.41 0.08
CA VAL A 224 12.93 14.54 -0.91
C VAL A 224 13.17 13.65 -2.13
N ALA A 225 14.36 13.71 -2.73
CA ALA A 225 14.69 12.90 -3.90
C ALA A 225 14.61 11.40 -3.60
N THR A 226 15.10 11.01 -2.42
CA THR A 226 15.13 9.61 -2.02
C THR A 226 13.75 9.09 -1.61
N LEU A 227 12.90 9.93 -1.00
CA LEU A 227 11.49 9.66 -0.73
C LEU A 227 10.72 9.33 -2.02
N TRP A 228 10.89 10.13 -3.07
CA TRP A 228 10.22 9.90 -4.34
C TRP A 228 10.73 8.65 -5.06
N GLY A 229 12.05 8.46 -5.08
CA GLY A 229 12.65 7.29 -5.73
C GLY A 229 12.26 5.97 -5.06
N GLN A 230 12.30 5.89 -3.73
CA GLN A 230 11.87 4.67 -3.03
C GLN A 230 10.38 4.40 -3.19
N ALA A 231 9.53 5.44 -3.17
CA ALA A 231 8.09 5.28 -3.34
C ALA A 231 7.75 4.58 -4.67
N GLY A 232 8.42 4.96 -5.75
CA GLY A 232 8.29 4.33 -7.06
C GLY A 232 8.85 2.90 -7.08
N LEU A 233 10.14 2.74 -6.73
CA LEU A 233 10.84 1.46 -6.83
C LEU A 233 10.19 0.36 -6.00
N MET A 234 9.82 0.68 -4.76
CA MET A 234 9.23 -0.29 -3.83
C MET A 234 7.88 -0.83 -4.33
N ARG A 235 7.11 -0.03 -5.08
CA ARG A 235 5.79 -0.41 -5.58
C ARG A 235 5.83 -1.11 -6.94
N ALA A 236 6.80 -0.79 -7.79
CA ALA A 236 6.96 -1.37 -9.12
C ALA A 236 7.18 -2.90 -9.11
N GLY A 237 7.86 -3.44 -8.08
CA GLY A 237 8.11 -4.88 -7.97
C GLY A 237 6.87 -5.72 -7.64
N ASN A 238 5.83 -5.14 -7.04
CA ASN A 238 4.65 -5.89 -6.57
C ASN A 238 3.84 -6.57 -7.70
N PRO A 239 3.44 -5.87 -8.78
CA PRO A 239 2.67 -6.49 -9.86
C PRO A 239 3.46 -7.61 -10.56
N LEU A 240 4.76 -7.41 -10.77
CA LEU A 240 5.65 -8.41 -11.38
C LEU A 240 5.73 -9.68 -10.54
N TYR A 241 5.95 -9.53 -9.24
CA TYR A 241 5.99 -10.67 -8.31
C TYR A 241 4.64 -11.38 -8.19
N SER A 242 3.54 -10.61 -8.21
CA SER A 242 2.18 -11.15 -8.18
C SER A 242 1.91 -12.01 -9.42
N ALA A 243 2.24 -11.50 -10.61
CA ALA A 243 2.09 -12.25 -11.86
C ALA A 243 2.94 -13.52 -11.86
N PHE A 244 4.21 -13.43 -11.47
CA PHE A 244 5.10 -14.58 -11.33
C PHE A 244 4.52 -15.65 -10.38
N THR A 245 3.99 -15.23 -9.23
CA THR A 245 3.37 -16.14 -8.26
C THR A 245 2.19 -16.90 -8.87
N MET A 246 1.35 -16.21 -9.64
CA MET A 246 0.16 -16.82 -10.27
C MET A 246 0.50 -17.78 -11.43
N GLU A 247 1.67 -17.63 -12.05
CA GLU A 247 2.21 -18.55 -13.06
C GLU A 247 2.77 -19.84 -12.45
N ARG A 248 3.19 -19.81 -11.18
CA ARG A 248 3.76 -20.97 -10.48
C ARG A 248 2.75 -21.90 -9.85
N VAL A 249 1.48 -21.50 -9.81
CA VAL A 249 0.42 -22.24 -9.12
C VAL A 249 -0.69 -22.63 -10.10
N LYS A 250 -1.30 -23.80 -9.86
CA LYS A 250 -2.36 -24.32 -10.73
C LYS A 250 -3.55 -23.34 -10.72
N PRO A 251 -4.29 -23.19 -11.83
CA PRO A 251 -5.44 -22.26 -11.91
C PRO A 251 -6.42 -22.39 -10.74
N ARG A 252 -6.68 -23.63 -10.30
CA ARG A 252 -7.57 -23.97 -9.18
C ARG A 252 -7.06 -23.51 -7.80
N GLN A 253 -5.75 -23.28 -7.64
CA GLN A 253 -5.13 -22.85 -6.38
C GLN A 253 -4.89 -21.33 -6.31
N ARG A 254 -5.03 -20.61 -7.44
CA ARG A 254 -4.73 -19.17 -7.54
C ARG A 254 -5.51 -18.33 -6.52
N GLY A 255 -6.79 -18.66 -6.29
CA GLY A 255 -7.62 -18.01 -5.27
C GLY A 255 -7.01 -18.14 -3.87
N THR A 256 -6.79 -19.38 -3.40
CA THR A 256 -6.19 -19.64 -2.09
C THR A 256 -4.82 -19.01 -1.93
N VAL A 257 -3.95 -19.12 -2.94
CA VAL A 257 -2.59 -18.57 -2.91
C VAL A 257 -2.62 -17.05 -2.86
N SER A 258 -3.52 -16.41 -3.63
CA SER A 258 -3.73 -14.95 -3.58
C SER A 258 -4.18 -14.50 -2.19
N SER A 259 -5.14 -15.21 -1.58
CA SER A 259 -5.60 -14.94 -0.21
C SER A 259 -4.48 -15.10 0.82
N LEU A 260 -3.72 -16.20 0.78
CA LEU A 260 -2.59 -16.42 1.68
C LEU A 260 -1.50 -15.34 1.52
N ARG A 261 -1.24 -14.90 0.28
CA ARG A 261 -0.31 -13.80 0.01
C ARG A 261 -0.82 -12.48 0.58
N ASN A 262 -2.10 -12.17 0.42
CA ASN A 262 -2.69 -10.97 1.01
C ASN A 262 -2.64 -11.01 2.54
N MET A 263 -2.91 -12.16 3.15
CA MET A 263 -2.76 -12.36 4.60
C MET A 263 -1.33 -12.13 5.05
N ALA A 264 -0.34 -12.74 4.39
CA ALA A 264 1.08 -12.55 4.69
C ALA A 264 1.49 -11.08 4.55
N TRP A 265 1.04 -10.41 3.49
CA TRP A 265 1.29 -9.00 3.26
C TRP A 265 0.66 -8.09 4.33
N THR A 266 -0.60 -8.35 4.68
CA THR A 266 -1.32 -7.57 5.68
C THR A 266 -0.73 -7.79 7.07
N PHE A 267 -0.38 -9.04 7.42
CA PHE A 267 0.29 -9.37 8.67
C PHE A 267 1.65 -8.70 8.76
N GLY A 268 2.51 -8.82 7.73
CA GLY A 268 3.84 -8.21 7.76
C GLY A 268 3.76 -6.69 7.89
N ARG A 269 2.85 -6.04 7.16
CA ARG A 269 2.63 -4.60 7.28
C ARG A 269 2.16 -4.19 8.69
N ALA A 270 1.20 -4.91 9.26
CA ALA A 270 0.71 -4.65 10.62
C ALA A 270 1.80 -4.87 11.67
N ALA A 271 2.52 -5.98 11.61
CA ALA A 271 3.64 -6.28 12.50
C ALA A 271 4.73 -5.21 12.38
N GLY A 272 5.07 -4.78 11.17
CA GLY A 272 6.03 -3.71 10.92
C GLY A 272 5.59 -2.38 11.51
N GLN A 273 4.30 -2.02 11.36
CA GLN A 273 3.73 -0.82 11.95
C GLN A 273 3.82 -0.82 13.49
N SER A 274 3.45 -1.94 14.11
CA SER A 274 3.51 -2.11 15.56
C SER A 274 4.94 -2.07 16.09
N LEU A 275 5.87 -2.79 15.46
CA LEU A 275 7.29 -2.79 15.83
C LEU A 275 7.92 -1.40 15.67
N SER A 276 7.55 -0.71 14.58
CA SER A 276 8.03 0.64 14.31
C SER A 276 7.64 1.62 15.39
N GLY A 277 6.38 1.60 15.85
CA GLY A 277 5.93 2.46 16.94
C GLY A 277 6.76 2.28 18.22
N LEU A 278 7.08 1.04 18.59
CA LEU A 278 7.90 0.73 19.77
C LEU A 278 9.34 1.22 19.62
N VAL A 279 9.95 1.00 18.46
CA VAL A 279 11.33 1.41 18.16
C VAL A 279 11.46 2.92 18.06
N GLN A 280 10.47 3.61 17.47
CA GLN A 280 10.46 5.07 17.34
C GLN A 280 10.55 5.76 18.71
N VAL A 281 9.82 5.26 19.71
CA VAL A 281 9.79 5.85 21.06
C VAL A 281 11.14 5.72 21.77
N GLN A 282 11.84 4.60 21.59
CA GLN A 282 13.08 4.31 22.34
C GLN A 282 14.36 4.72 21.60
N TRP A 283 14.39 4.56 20.27
CA TRP A 283 15.60 4.68 19.45
C TRP A 283 15.42 5.57 18.21
N GLY A 284 14.24 6.16 18.02
CA GLY A 284 13.94 7.01 16.86
C GLY A 284 13.87 6.23 15.54
N PHE A 285 14.05 6.96 14.42
CA PHE A 285 13.85 6.40 13.07
C PHE A 285 15.07 5.69 12.47
N GLY A 286 16.30 6.00 12.92
CA GLY A 286 17.53 5.47 12.32
C GLY A 286 17.56 3.94 12.19
N PRO A 287 17.31 3.16 13.27
CA PRO A 287 17.27 1.71 13.21
C PRO A 287 16.20 1.16 12.25
N LEU A 288 15.10 1.89 12.06
CA LEU A 288 14.01 1.47 11.17
C LEU A 288 14.39 1.58 9.70
N PHE A 289 15.17 2.60 9.32
CA PHE A 289 15.72 2.71 7.97
C PHE A 289 16.68 1.56 7.65
N ALA A 290 17.58 1.25 8.58
CA ALA A 290 18.50 0.11 8.43
C ALA A 290 17.75 -1.23 8.37
N ALA A 291 16.80 -1.46 9.29
CA ALA A 291 16.01 -2.69 9.33
C ALA A 291 15.14 -2.86 8.07
N SER A 292 14.49 -1.79 7.61
CA SER A 292 13.69 -1.83 6.38
C SER A 292 14.56 -2.13 5.16
N ALA A 293 15.72 -1.47 5.02
CA ALA A 293 16.67 -1.76 3.94
C ALA A 293 17.14 -3.22 3.99
N ALA A 294 17.49 -3.75 5.17
CA ALA A 294 17.89 -5.14 5.36
C ALA A 294 16.78 -6.13 4.96
N LEU A 295 15.52 -5.85 5.31
CA LEU A 295 14.38 -6.67 4.92
C LEU A 295 14.13 -6.68 3.41
N HIS A 296 14.30 -5.54 2.75
CA HIS A 296 14.19 -5.44 1.29
C HIS A 296 15.30 -6.21 0.59
N LEU A 297 16.55 -6.10 1.07
CA LEU A 297 17.69 -6.86 0.57
C LEU A 297 17.54 -8.37 0.82
N ALA A 298 17.08 -8.77 2.01
CA ALA A 298 16.79 -10.15 2.34
C ALA A 298 15.71 -10.71 1.42
N SER A 299 14.61 -9.98 1.21
CA SER A 299 13.59 -10.38 0.25
C SER A 299 14.14 -10.54 -1.15
N ALA A 300 14.95 -9.58 -1.64
CA ALA A 300 15.55 -9.67 -2.96
C ALA A 300 16.46 -10.91 -3.08
N GLY A 301 17.26 -11.19 -2.06
CA GLY A 301 18.09 -12.39 -1.96
C GLY A 301 17.27 -13.68 -2.00
N LEU A 302 16.16 -13.75 -1.26
CA LEU A 302 15.25 -14.90 -1.30
C LEU A 302 14.61 -15.09 -2.68
N ILE A 303 14.11 -14.01 -3.30
CA ILE A 303 13.54 -14.05 -4.65
C ILE A 303 14.56 -14.58 -5.64
N PHE A 304 15.79 -14.06 -5.58
CA PHE A 304 16.86 -14.46 -6.47
C PHE A 304 17.28 -15.92 -6.26
N THR A 305 17.56 -16.32 -5.02
CA THR A 305 18.01 -17.69 -4.68
C THR A 305 16.95 -18.74 -4.98
N PHE A 306 15.68 -18.47 -4.72
CA PHE A 306 14.60 -19.44 -4.94
C PHE A 306 14.18 -19.57 -6.41
N PHE A 307 14.26 -18.48 -7.18
CA PHE A 307 13.57 -18.41 -8.48
C PHE A 307 14.41 -17.93 -9.67
N ALA A 308 15.58 -17.31 -9.49
CA ALA A 308 16.34 -16.72 -10.61
C ALA A 308 16.80 -17.75 -11.66
N ARG A 309 16.99 -19.02 -11.27
CA ARG A 309 17.33 -20.12 -12.20
C ARG A 309 16.11 -20.72 -12.90
N LYS A 310 14.92 -20.52 -12.35
CA LYS A 310 13.66 -21.13 -12.83
C LYS A 310 12.91 -20.25 -13.83
N GLU A 311 13.36 -19.02 -14.04
CA GLU A 311 12.74 -18.04 -14.93
C GLU A 311 13.00 -18.32 -16.42
N LYS A 312 14.03 -19.10 -16.75
CA LYS A 312 14.41 -19.44 -18.14
C LYS A 312 13.77 -20.72 -18.71
N SER A 313 12.81 -21.33 -18.02
CA SER A 313 12.13 -22.53 -18.54
C SER A 313 10.76 -22.12 -19.08
N PRO A 314 10.50 -22.25 -20.39
CA PRO A 314 9.15 -22.14 -20.94
C PRO A 314 8.22 -23.20 -20.32
#